data_AF-A0A3B0YKZ6-F1
#
_entry.id   AF-A0A3B0YKZ6-F1
#
_cell.length_a   1.000
_cell.length_b   1.000
_cell.length_c   1.000
_cell.angle_alpha   90.00
_cell.angle_beta   90.00
_cell.angle_gamma   90.00
#
_symmetry.space_group_name_H-M   'P 1'
#
loop_
_entity.id
_entity.type
_entity.pdbx_description
1 polymer ?
#
loop_
_entity_poly.entity_id
_entity_poly.type
_entity_poly.pdbx_seq_one_letter_code
_entity_poly.pdbx_strand_id
1 'polypeptide(L)'
;SCSSCHNGTIATGAPTPHFSSKQCDLCHNTNGWGGVNRYNHSLFYEPMNHRGISRCSVCHTRNSDAVNYRDNPGLGPDCGACHIRSYDAGEHKGRTATELKNCSGACHEPGPEHRVSDPDWG
;
A
#
# COMPACT_ATOMS: atom_id res chain seq x y z
N SER A 1 -11.57 -26.19 5.30
CA SER A 1 -11.04 -25.10 4.45
C SER A 1 -12.17 -24.65 3.54
N CYS A 2 -12.39 -23.35 3.33
CA CYS A 2 -13.47 -22.88 2.46
C CYS A 2 -13.31 -23.41 1.02
N SER A 3 -12.06 -23.46 0.54
CA SER A 3 -11.72 -23.90 -0.82
C SER A 3 -11.89 -25.41 -1.05
N SER A 4 -12.08 -26.24 0.00
CA SER A 4 -12.35 -27.67 -0.21
C SER A 4 -13.75 -27.92 -0.78
N CYS A 5 -14.70 -27.03 -0.51
CA CYS A 5 -16.07 -27.11 -1.04
C CYS A 5 -16.30 -26.06 -2.15
N HIS A 6 -15.81 -24.82 -1.97
CA HIS A 6 -15.93 -23.74 -2.96
C HIS A 6 -14.79 -23.78 -3.98
N ASN A 7 -14.73 -24.87 -4.75
CA ASN A 7 -13.67 -25.14 -5.73
C ASN A 7 -14.13 -24.97 -7.19
N GLY A 8 -15.37 -24.54 -7.42
CA GLY A 8 -15.96 -24.41 -8.76
C GLY A 8 -16.56 -25.70 -9.32
N THR A 9 -16.40 -26.83 -8.62
CA THR A 9 -16.99 -28.13 -8.99
C THR A 9 -18.10 -28.54 -8.02
N ILE A 10 -17.86 -28.47 -6.72
CA ILE A 10 -18.84 -28.83 -5.68
C ILE A 10 -19.76 -27.65 -5.37
N ALA A 11 -19.17 -26.47 -5.16
CA ALA A 11 -19.87 -25.21 -4.98
C ALA A 11 -19.15 -24.10 -5.75
N THR A 12 -19.86 -22.99 -6.00
CA THR A 12 -19.31 -21.81 -6.67
C THR A 12 -18.01 -21.38 -6.01
N GLY A 13 -16.94 -21.30 -6.80
CA GLY A 13 -15.62 -20.85 -6.35
C GLY A 13 -15.52 -19.33 -6.27
N ALA A 14 -14.32 -18.84 -5.96
CA ALA A 14 -14.03 -17.41 -6.03
C ALA A 14 -14.25 -16.88 -7.47
N PRO A 15 -14.84 -15.68 -7.64
CA PRO A 15 -15.02 -15.08 -8.96
C PRO A 15 -13.65 -14.73 -9.57
N THR A 16 -13.53 -14.80 -10.89
CA THR A 16 -12.33 -14.30 -11.59
C THR A 16 -12.66 -12.95 -12.23
N PRO A 17 -11.98 -11.85 -11.87
CA PRO A 17 -10.79 -11.78 -11.02
C PRO A 17 -11.05 -11.82 -9.49
N HIS A 18 -10.13 -12.45 -8.73
CA HIS A 18 -10.08 -12.41 -7.25
C HIS A 18 -8.69 -11.96 -6.78
N PHE A 19 -8.63 -11.18 -5.69
CA PHE A 19 -7.40 -10.54 -5.19
C PHE A 19 -6.26 -11.51 -4.82
N SER A 20 -6.57 -12.75 -4.43
CA SER A 20 -5.57 -13.71 -3.99
C SER A 20 -6.11 -15.15 -4.03
N SER A 21 -5.21 -16.13 -4.11
CA SER A 21 -5.50 -17.57 -4.01
C SER A 21 -5.40 -18.13 -2.58
N LYS A 22 -5.20 -17.26 -1.58
CA LYS A 22 -5.20 -17.67 -0.17
C LYS A 22 -6.59 -18.11 0.29
N GLN A 23 -6.64 -18.72 1.48
CA GLN A 23 -7.91 -19.17 2.07
C GLN A 23 -8.84 -17.98 2.35
N CYS A 24 -10.14 -18.19 2.11
CA CYS A 24 -11.14 -17.12 2.04
C CYS A 24 -11.35 -16.38 3.37
N ASP A 25 -11.12 -17.08 4.48
CA ASP A 25 -11.28 -16.60 5.86
C ASP A 25 -10.26 -15.54 6.27
N LEU A 26 -9.20 -15.33 5.48
CA LEU A 26 -8.28 -14.20 5.66
C LEU A 26 -8.93 -12.84 5.33
N CYS A 27 -9.94 -12.83 4.46
CA CYS A 27 -10.57 -11.60 3.97
C CYS A 27 -12.07 -11.56 4.29
N HIS A 28 -12.75 -12.70 4.13
CA HIS A 28 -14.19 -12.85 4.34
C HIS A 28 -14.49 -13.46 5.70
N ASN A 29 -15.69 -13.21 6.19
CA ASN A 29 -16.26 -13.95 7.32
C ASN A 29 -17.58 -14.61 6.89
N THR A 30 -17.99 -15.65 7.61
CA THR A 30 -19.20 -16.43 7.29
C THR A 30 -20.50 -15.63 7.41
N ASN A 31 -20.49 -14.50 8.12
CA ASN A 31 -21.65 -13.66 8.39
C ASN A 31 -21.76 -12.46 7.43
N GLY A 32 -20.78 -12.27 6.53
CA GLY A 32 -20.63 -11.06 5.73
C GLY A 32 -19.73 -11.30 4.52
N TRP A 33 -20.14 -12.20 3.63
CA TRP A 33 -19.38 -12.54 2.42
C TRP A 33 -19.27 -11.37 1.43
N GLY A 34 -20.26 -10.48 1.41
CA GLY A 34 -20.32 -9.33 0.51
C GLY A 34 -19.32 -8.20 0.81
N GLY A 35 -18.58 -8.27 1.93
CA GLY A 35 -17.56 -7.29 2.28
C GLY A 35 -16.30 -7.94 2.86
N VAL A 36 -15.14 -7.46 2.42
CA VAL A 36 -13.84 -7.82 3.03
C VAL A 36 -13.70 -7.01 4.31
N ASN A 37 -14.01 -7.65 5.45
CA ASN A 37 -14.18 -6.96 6.73
C ASN A 37 -13.09 -7.30 7.76
N ARG A 38 -12.16 -8.22 7.43
CA ARG A 38 -11.22 -8.81 8.39
C ARG A 38 -9.76 -8.80 7.97
N TYR A 39 -9.35 -7.83 7.15
CA TYR A 39 -7.94 -7.67 6.82
C TYR A 39 -7.35 -6.45 7.54
N ASN A 40 -6.40 -6.69 8.44
CA ASN A 40 -5.64 -5.64 9.12
C ASN A 40 -4.23 -5.57 8.52
N HIS A 41 -3.85 -4.38 8.05
CA HIS A 41 -2.49 -4.09 7.62
C HIS A 41 -1.64 -3.68 8.83
N SER A 42 -0.45 -4.25 9.00
CA SER A 42 0.58 -3.72 9.91
C SER A 42 1.61 -2.91 9.12
N LEU A 43 1.18 -1.87 8.41
CA LEU A 43 2.10 -1.02 7.65
C LEU A 43 2.84 -0.09 8.63
N PHE A 44 4.16 -0.06 8.56
CA PHE A 44 5.00 0.79 9.40
C PHE A 44 4.96 2.29 9.02
N TYR A 45 4.20 2.65 7.98
CA TYR A 45 4.07 4.01 7.42
C TYR A 45 2.95 4.84 8.05
N GLU A 46 2.38 4.36 9.15
CA GLU A 46 1.28 4.99 9.90
C GLU A 46 1.58 6.34 10.60
N PRO A 47 2.75 7.02 10.51
CA PRO A 47 2.79 8.45 10.83
C PRO A 47 2.08 9.31 9.79
N MET A 48 1.99 8.83 8.54
CA MET A 48 1.26 9.50 7.46
C MET A 48 -0.03 8.75 7.21
N ASN A 49 -1.07 9.23 7.87
CA ASN A 49 -2.44 8.87 7.60
C ASN A 49 -2.68 9.10 6.09
N HIS A 50 -2.64 8.03 5.28
CA HIS A 50 -2.97 8.04 3.86
C HIS A 50 -4.50 8.24 3.74
N ARG A 51 -4.98 9.36 4.31
CA ARG A 51 -6.33 9.65 4.79
C ARG A 51 -7.35 9.25 3.73
N GLY A 52 -7.85 8.02 3.82
CA GLY A 52 -8.87 7.48 2.93
C GLY A 52 -8.50 6.27 2.06
N ILE A 53 -7.34 5.61 2.24
CA ILE A 53 -7.09 4.33 1.56
C ILE A 53 -8.02 3.26 2.14
N SER A 54 -9.19 3.13 1.51
CA SER A 54 -10.23 2.15 1.83
C SER A 54 -10.22 0.96 0.87
N ARG A 55 -9.40 1.00 -0.20
CA ARG A 55 -9.41 0.00 -1.28
C ARG A 55 -8.06 -0.66 -1.43
N CYS A 56 -8.02 -1.98 -1.31
CA CYS A 56 -6.82 -2.81 -1.50
C CYS A 56 -6.13 -2.53 -2.84
N SER A 57 -6.91 -2.21 -3.89
CA SER A 57 -6.43 -1.92 -5.24
C SER A 57 -5.51 -0.70 -5.36
N VAL A 58 -5.50 0.18 -4.35
CA VAL A 58 -4.61 1.34 -4.33
C VAL A 58 -3.14 0.90 -4.21
N CYS A 59 -2.86 -0.12 -3.40
CA CYS A 59 -1.50 -0.66 -3.20
C CYS A 59 -1.27 -1.93 -4.02
N HIS A 60 -2.30 -2.76 -4.16
CA HIS A 60 -2.28 -4.01 -4.91
C HIS A 60 -2.91 -3.80 -6.28
N THR A 61 -2.14 -3.21 -7.20
CA THR A 61 -2.57 -2.96 -8.58
C THR A 61 -2.68 -4.24 -9.42
N ARG A 62 -2.35 -5.38 -8.83
CA ARG A 62 -2.51 -6.73 -9.38
C ARG A 62 -3.41 -7.52 -8.43
N ASN A 63 -4.06 -8.55 -8.96
CA ASN A 63 -4.80 -9.54 -8.18
C ASN A 63 -3.84 -10.46 -7.41
N SER A 64 -3.01 -9.86 -6.55
CA SER A 64 -2.01 -10.53 -5.73
C SER A 64 -1.88 -9.87 -4.37
N ASP A 65 -1.45 -10.66 -3.38
CA ASP A 65 -1.05 -10.19 -2.06
C ASP A 65 0.26 -9.39 -2.05
N ALA A 66 1.01 -9.37 -3.15
CA ALA A 66 2.17 -8.51 -3.32
C ALA A 66 1.75 -7.04 -3.53
N VAL A 67 2.34 -6.12 -2.74
CA VAL A 67 2.27 -4.68 -3.00
C VAL A 67 3.13 -4.36 -4.21
N ASN A 68 2.60 -3.56 -5.14
CA ASN A 68 3.33 -3.14 -6.32
C ASN A 68 3.86 -1.72 -6.17
N TYR A 69 5.14 -1.60 -5.84
CA TYR A 69 5.89 -0.35 -5.82
C TYR A 69 6.26 0.08 -7.24
N ARG A 70 5.28 0.62 -7.96
CA ARG A 70 5.37 0.87 -9.41
C ARG A 70 6.55 1.76 -9.81
N ASP A 71 6.84 2.79 -9.01
CA ASP A 71 7.77 3.84 -9.42
C ASP A 71 9.21 3.51 -9.09
N ASN A 72 9.47 2.87 -7.95
CA ASN A 72 10.79 2.33 -7.63
C ASN A 72 10.70 1.08 -6.72
N PRO A 73 10.64 -0.13 -7.30
CA PRO A 73 10.50 -1.37 -6.53
C PRO A 73 11.61 -1.62 -5.50
N GLY A 74 12.83 -1.13 -5.78
CA GLY A 74 13.99 -1.32 -4.91
C GLY A 74 13.95 -0.49 -3.63
N LEU A 75 13.07 0.50 -3.56
CA LEU A 75 12.86 1.32 -2.37
C LEU A 75 11.71 0.81 -1.51
N GLY A 76 11.00 -0.25 -1.92
CA GLY A 76 9.98 -0.86 -1.08
C GLY A 76 10.56 -1.26 0.28
N PRO A 77 9.92 -0.88 1.40
CA PRO A 77 8.55 -0.38 1.50
C PRO A 77 8.45 1.16 1.68
N ASP A 78 9.58 1.87 1.55
CA ASP A 78 9.74 3.29 1.86
C ASP A 78 8.87 4.22 0.98
N CYS A 79 8.63 5.44 1.44
CA CYS A 79 7.74 6.40 0.78
C CYS A 79 8.14 6.66 -0.70
N GLY A 80 9.44 6.72 -0.95
CA GLY A 80 10.04 6.88 -2.27
C GLY A 80 9.72 5.74 -3.22
N ALA A 81 9.29 4.56 -2.76
CA ALA A 81 8.90 3.47 -3.64
C ALA A 81 7.71 3.83 -4.56
N CYS A 82 6.87 4.77 -4.14
CA CYS A 82 5.77 5.35 -4.92
C CYS A 82 5.96 6.85 -5.19
N HIS A 83 6.55 7.59 -4.26
CA HIS A 83 6.67 9.05 -4.33
C HIS A 83 8.05 9.55 -4.79
N ILE A 84 8.91 8.72 -5.40
CA ILE A 84 10.23 9.17 -5.88
C ILE A 84 10.14 10.32 -6.88
N ARG A 85 9.04 10.41 -7.64
CA ARG A 85 8.80 11.47 -8.63
C ARG A 85 8.41 12.80 -7.98
N SER A 86 8.00 12.78 -6.72
CA SER A 86 7.71 13.97 -5.92
C SER A 86 8.99 14.55 -5.30
N TYR A 87 10.17 13.98 -5.55
CA TYR A 87 11.42 14.55 -5.07
C TYR A 87 11.82 15.79 -5.88
N ASP A 88 12.06 16.91 -5.20
CA ASP A 88 12.68 18.10 -5.79
C ASP A 88 14.11 18.27 -5.30
N ALA A 89 15.07 18.25 -6.22
CA ALA A 89 16.48 18.46 -5.93
C ALA A 89 16.81 19.91 -5.55
N GLY A 90 16.00 20.88 -5.98
CA GLY A 90 16.18 22.31 -5.68
C GLY A 90 16.05 22.63 -4.19
N GLU A 91 15.11 21.97 -3.53
CA GLU A 91 14.87 22.10 -2.09
C GLU A 91 15.84 21.25 -1.25
N HIS A 92 16.34 20.13 -1.80
CA HIS A 92 17.14 19.14 -1.07
C HIS A 92 18.65 19.22 -1.39
N LYS A 93 19.23 20.40 -1.21
CA LYS A 93 20.62 20.77 -1.57
C LYS A 93 21.67 19.69 -1.29
N GLY A 94 22.01 18.90 -2.31
CA GLY A 94 23.10 17.92 -2.28
C GLY A 94 22.72 16.53 -1.75
N ARG A 95 21.44 16.27 -1.50
CA ARG A 95 20.93 14.94 -1.14
C ARG A 95 20.36 14.23 -2.36
N THR A 96 20.17 12.92 -2.25
CA THR A 96 19.47 12.13 -3.27
C THR A 96 18.11 11.66 -2.78
N ALA A 97 17.20 11.44 -3.73
CA ALA A 97 15.87 10.88 -3.45
C ALA A 97 15.94 9.51 -2.74
N THR A 98 16.96 8.71 -3.02
CA THR A 98 17.21 7.42 -2.35
C THR A 98 17.68 7.60 -0.90
N GLU A 99 18.51 8.61 -0.62
CA GLU A 99 18.94 8.93 0.74
C GLU A 99 17.80 9.48 1.62
N LEU A 100 16.79 10.09 0.98
CA LEU A 100 15.61 10.65 1.61
C LEU A 100 14.33 9.83 1.32
N LYS A 101 14.50 8.53 1.07
CA LYS A 101 13.43 7.61 0.67
C LYS A 101 12.21 7.54 1.61
N ASN A 102 12.36 7.92 2.88
CA ASN A 102 11.25 7.99 3.84
C ASN A 102 10.76 9.40 4.13
N CYS A 103 11.31 10.41 3.44
CA CYS A 103 11.09 11.82 3.76
C CYS A 103 11.36 12.13 5.25
N SER A 104 12.23 11.32 5.86
CA SER A 104 12.68 11.38 7.24
C SER A 104 14.17 11.00 7.22
N GLY A 105 15.04 11.99 7.28
CA GLY A 105 16.48 11.83 7.16
C GLY A 105 17.24 12.92 7.91
N ALA A 106 18.57 12.91 7.83
CA ALA A 106 19.52 13.67 8.67
C ALA A 106 19.36 15.21 8.74
N CYS A 107 18.40 15.82 8.03
CA CYS A 107 18.15 17.27 8.06
C CYS A 107 16.75 17.64 8.59
N HIS A 108 15.86 16.68 8.85
CA HIS A 108 14.51 16.98 9.38
C HIS A 108 14.59 17.21 10.89
N GLU A 109 15.03 18.40 11.29
CA GLU A 109 14.74 18.96 12.60
C GLU A 109 13.22 19.27 12.70
N PRO A 110 12.63 19.38 13.90
CA PRO A 110 11.22 19.74 14.06
C PRO A 110 10.97 21.18 13.58
N GLY A 111 10.70 21.35 12.28
CA GLY A 111 10.48 22.65 11.62
C GLY A 111 9.28 22.64 10.67
N PRO A 112 8.79 23.82 10.24
CA PRO A 112 7.50 24.02 9.57
C PRO A 112 7.48 23.59 8.08
N GLU A 113 8.43 22.77 7.65
CA GLU A 113 9.00 22.94 6.30
C GLU A 113 8.18 22.30 5.18
N HIS A 114 7.62 21.10 5.38
CA HIS A 114 6.43 20.61 4.65
C HIS A 114 6.18 19.14 5.01
N ARG A 115 4.92 18.71 5.06
CA ARG A 115 4.54 17.29 5.06
C ARG A 115 4.62 16.76 3.64
N VAL A 116 4.85 15.46 3.46
CA VAL A 116 4.64 14.78 2.16
C VAL A 116 3.20 15.01 1.64
N SER A 117 2.27 15.32 2.53
CA SER A 117 0.87 15.66 2.23
C SER A 117 0.61 17.14 1.91
N ASP A 118 1.61 18.03 1.97
CA ASP A 118 1.37 19.45 1.76
C ASP A 118 1.14 19.74 0.27
N PRO A 119 0.11 20.52 -0.09
CA PRO A 119 -0.33 20.69 -1.48
C PRO A 119 0.53 21.65 -2.31
N ASP A 120 1.64 22.17 -1.77
CA ASP A 120 2.52 23.10 -2.49
C ASP A 120 3.34 22.44 -3.63
N TRP A 121 3.14 21.14 -3.86
CA TRP A 121 3.53 20.46 -5.10
C TRP A 121 2.57 20.83 -6.25
N GLY A 122 2.70 22.06 -6.75
CA GLY A 122 2.04 22.53 -7.97
C GLY A 122 2.39 21.71 -9.21
#